data_AF-A0A926BTD6-F1
#
_entry.id   AF-A0A926BTD6-F1
#
_cell.length_a   1.000
_cell.length_b   1.000
_cell.length_c   1.000
_cell.angle_alpha   90.00
_cell.angle_beta   90.00
_cell.angle_gamma   90.00
#
_symmetry.space_group_name_H-M   'P 1'
#
loop_
_entity.id
_entity.type
_entity.pdbx_description
1 polymer ?
#
loop_
_entity_poly.entity_id
_entity_poly.type
_entity_poly.pdbx_seq_one_letter_code
_entity_poly.pdbx_strand_id
1 'polypeptide(L)'
;DEVVVGGGGARNATLMRMISRELKDAPVISTDAIGIPSDAKEAICFAILANEALCETPANVPSVTGASAPVVCGAIRLPPLR
;
A
#
# COMPACT_ATOMS: atom_id res chain seq x y z
N ASP A 1 12.48 -9.43 -11.57
CA ASP A 1 11.58 -9.05 -10.47
C ASP A 1 12.33 -8.23 -9.44
N GLU A 2 11.61 -7.45 -8.62
CA GLU A 2 12.17 -6.62 -7.55
C GLU A 2 11.27 -6.65 -6.31
N VAL A 3 11.83 -6.26 -5.18
CA VAL A 3 11.11 -6.17 -3.90
C VAL A 3 11.12 -4.73 -3.45
N VAL A 4 9.95 -4.12 -3.40
CA VAL A 4 9.79 -2.72 -2.96
C VAL A 4 9.34 -2.70 -1.50
N VAL A 5 10.16 -2.09 -0.64
CA VAL A 5 9.95 -2.01 0.80
C VAL A 5 9.46 -0.61 1.17
N GLY A 6 8.38 -0.53 1.94
CA GLY A 6 7.87 0.72 2.51
C GLY A 6 7.76 0.65 4.03
N GLY A 7 7.30 1.75 4.64
CA GLY A 7 7.15 1.88 6.09
C GLY A 7 8.47 2.06 6.84
N GLY A 8 8.39 2.25 8.16
CA GLY A 8 9.56 2.59 8.98
C GLY A 8 10.69 1.54 8.98
N GLY A 9 10.37 0.28 8.69
CA GLY A 9 11.34 -0.81 8.59
C GLY A 9 12.34 -0.64 7.45
N ALA A 10 12.00 0.09 6.38
CA ALA A 10 12.90 0.38 5.28
C ALA A 10 14.17 1.17 5.71
N ARG A 11 14.10 1.88 6.84
CA ARG A 11 15.24 2.62 7.42
C ARG A 11 16.16 1.75 8.28
N ASN A 12 15.79 0.49 8.55
CA ASN A 12 16.61 -0.42 9.35
C ASN A 12 17.64 -1.13 8.47
N ALA A 13 18.87 -0.61 8.44
CA ALA A 13 19.96 -1.14 7.60
C ALA A 13 20.30 -2.61 7.89
N THR A 14 20.18 -3.06 9.14
CA THR A 14 20.43 -4.47 9.50
C THR A 14 19.36 -5.37 8.89
N LEU A 15 18.08 -5.01 9.03
CA LEU A 15 16.97 -5.75 8.44
C LEU A 15 17.07 -5.79 6.92
N MET A 16 17.34 -4.64 6.27
CA MET A 16 17.47 -4.57 4.82
C MET A 16 18.60 -5.47 4.32
N ARG A 17 19.76 -5.46 4.98
CA ARG A 17 20.87 -6.36 4.64
C ARG A 17 20.51 -7.84 4.79
N MET A 18 19.72 -8.20 5.80
CA MET A 18 19.26 -9.58 5.98
C MET A 18 18.29 -9.97 4.86
N ILE A 19 17.29 -9.13 4.56
CA ILE A 19 16.32 -9.39 3.49
C ILE A 19 17.02 -9.50 2.13
N SER A 20 17.94 -8.58 1.80
CA SER A 20 18.70 -8.64 0.54
C SER A 20 19.60 -9.88 0.42
N ARG A 21 20.06 -10.45 1.54
CA ARG A 21 20.85 -11.69 1.53
C ARG A 21 20.00 -12.92 1.24
N GLU A 22 18.75 -12.93 1.69
CA GLU A 22 17.81 -14.02 1.42
C GLU A 22 17.20 -13.90 0.02
N LEU A 23 16.98 -12.68 -0.47
CA LEU A 23 16.38 -12.39 -1.79
C LEU A 23 17.47 -12.06 -2.83
N LYS A 24 18.44 -12.96 -3.02
CA LYS A 24 19.62 -12.70 -3.88
C LYS A 24 19.26 -12.39 -5.34
N ASP A 25 18.18 -12.99 -5.82
CA ASP A 25 17.73 -12.89 -7.21
C ASP A 25 16.77 -11.71 -7.46
N ALA A 26 16.40 -10.97 -6.40
CA ALA A 26 15.48 -9.83 -6.49
C ALA A 26 16.05 -8.61 -5.74
N PRO A 27 16.40 -7.50 -6.42
CA PRO A 27 16.84 -6.29 -5.75
C PRO A 27 15.79 -5.78 -4.77
N VAL A 28 16.26 -5.40 -3.58
CA VAL A 28 15.42 -4.83 -2.53
C VAL A 28 15.60 -3.32 -2.55
N ILE A 29 14.55 -2.58 -2.91
CA ILE A 29 14.55 -1.12 -3.04
C ILE A 29 13.49 -0.50 -2.13
N SER A 30 13.70 0.76 -1.73
CA SER A 30 12.69 1.51 -0.97
C SER A 30 11.60 2.07 -1.90
N THR A 31 10.38 2.24 -1.40
CA THR A 31 9.35 3.04 -2.11
C THR A 31 9.83 4.47 -2.38
N ASP A 32 10.70 5.01 -1.53
CA ASP A 32 11.31 6.34 -1.74
C ASP A 32 12.13 6.38 -3.05
N ALA A 33 12.77 5.27 -3.42
CA ALA A 33 13.59 5.18 -4.63
C ALA A 33 12.75 5.25 -5.92
N ILE A 34 11.45 4.97 -5.83
CA ILE A 34 10.49 5.07 -6.94
C ILE A 34 9.58 6.31 -6.80
N GLY A 35 9.93 7.26 -5.93
CA GLY A 35 9.21 8.52 -5.76
C GLY A 35 7.94 8.44 -4.91
N ILE A 36 7.71 7.35 -4.18
CA ILE A 36 6.59 7.21 -3.23
C ILE A 36 7.16 7.27 -1.81
N PRO A 37 6.95 8.36 -1.06
CA PRO A 37 7.52 8.50 0.27
C PRO A 37 7.06 7.36 1.20
N SER A 38 8.01 6.66 1.81
CA SER A 38 7.74 5.48 2.65
C SER A 38 6.78 5.77 3.81
N ASP A 39 6.88 6.97 4.40
CA ASP A 39 6.03 7.40 5.52
C ASP A 39 4.63 7.85 5.06
N ALA A 40 4.46 8.24 3.80
CA ALA A 40 3.19 8.74 3.27
C ALA A 40 2.38 7.66 2.53
N LYS A 41 3.01 6.56 2.12
CA LYS A 41 2.42 5.49 1.30
C LYS A 41 1.06 5.02 1.82
N GLU A 42 0.94 4.76 3.12
CA GLU A 42 -0.32 4.26 3.71
C GLU A 42 -1.42 5.33 3.71
N ALA A 43 -1.07 6.59 4.00
CA ALA A 43 -2.02 7.70 3.90
C ALA A 43 -2.51 7.92 2.45
N ILE A 44 -1.60 7.81 1.47
CA ILE A 44 -1.95 7.86 0.05
C ILE A 44 -2.90 6.70 -0.32
N CYS A 45 -2.65 5.48 0.19
CA CYS A 45 -3.56 4.35 -0.02
C CYS A 45 -4.99 4.65 0.50
N PHE A 46 -5.14 5.26 1.68
CA PHE A 46 -6.47 5.65 2.17
C PHE A 46 -7.13 6.73 1.32
N ALA A 47 -6.37 7.70 0.80
CA ALA A 47 -6.90 8.69 -0.14
C ALA A 47 -7.42 8.05 -1.43
N ILE A 48 -6.69 7.06 -1.96
CA ILE A 48 -7.13 6.27 -3.12
C ILE A 48 -8.40 5.47 -2.78
N LEU A 49 -8.45 4.78 -1.63
CA LEU A 49 -9.66 4.06 -1.20
C LEU A 49 -10.88 4.99 -1.09
N ALA A 50 -10.70 6.22 -0.62
CA ALA A 50 -11.76 7.21 -0.59
C ALA A 50 -12.22 7.62 -2.00
N ASN A 51 -11.30 7.79 -2.95
CA ASN A 51 -11.62 8.03 -4.36
C ASN A 51 -12.44 6.87 -4.96
N GLU A 52 -11.97 5.62 -4.76
CA GLU A 52 -12.67 4.44 -5.27
C GLU A 52 -14.08 4.30 -4.67
N ALA A 53 -14.25 4.63 -3.38
CA ALA A 53 -15.56 4.68 -2.74
C ALA A 53 -16.50 5.73 -3.38
N LEU A 54 -15.98 6.91 -3.72
CA LEU A 54 -16.74 7.98 -4.38
C LEU A 54 -17.09 7.65 -5.83
N CYS A 55 -16.21 6.94 -6.53
CA CYS A 55 -16.41 6.50 -7.91
C CYS A 55 -17.16 5.17 -8.05
N GLU A 56 -17.58 4.56 -6.93
CA GLU A 56 -18.23 3.24 -6.88
C GLU A 56 -17.39 2.11 -7.49
N THR A 57 -16.06 2.25 -7.46
CA THR A 57 -15.12 1.24 -7.94
C THR A 57 -14.77 0.24 -6.84
N PRO A 58 -14.83 -1.08 -7.08
CA PRO A 58 -14.32 -2.07 -6.15
C PRO A 58 -12.83 -1.89 -5.86
N ALA A 59 -12.45 -1.85 -4.58
CA ALA A 59 -11.07 -1.58 -4.16
C ALA A 59 -10.40 -2.76 -3.43
N ASN A 60 -11.16 -3.80 -3.07
CA ASN A 60 -10.58 -5.03 -2.57
C ASN A 60 -10.03 -5.88 -3.71
N VAL A 61 -9.03 -6.70 -3.38
CA VAL A 61 -8.54 -7.76 -4.27
C VAL A 61 -8.98 -9.09 -3.66
N PRO A 62 -9.97 -9.80 -4.24
CA PRO A 62 -10.50 -11.05 -3.66
C PRO A 62 -9.43 -12.12 -3.40
N SER A 63 -8.44 -12.25 -4.29
CA SER A 63 -7.33 -13.21 -4.10
C SER A 63 -6.41 -12.87 -2.92
N VAL A 64 -6.39 -11.62 -2.45
CA VAL A 64 -5.63 -11.18 -1.27
C VAL A 64 -6.49 -11.22 -0.01
N THR A 65 -7.76 -10.82 -0.12
CA THR A 65 -8.67 -10.64 1.03
C THR A 65 -9.49 -11.89 1.37
N GLY A 66 -9.63 -12.84 0.45
CA GLY A 66 -10.51 -14.00 0.57
C GLY A 66 -12.00 -13.70 0.38
N ALA A 67 -12.36 -12.48 -0.04
CA ALA A 67 -13.74 -12.13 -0.33
C ALA A 67 -14.31 -12.95 -1.50
N SER A 68 -15.61 -13.25 -1.48
CA SER A 68 -16.29 -14.00 -2.55
C SER A 68 -16.49 -13.20 -3.83
N ALA A 69 -16.37 -11.86 -3.77
CA ALA A 69 -16.53 -10.97 -4.90
C ALA A 69 -15.73 -9.66 -4.71
N PRO A 70 -15.43 -8.92 -5.80
CA PRO A 70 -15.03 -7.52 -5.73
C PRO A 70 -16.16 -6.67 -5.13
N VAL A 71 -15.82 -5.78 -4.19
CA VAL A 71 -16.74 -4.89 -3.49
C VAL A 71 -16.13 -3.50 -3.32
N VAL A 72 -16.99 -2.47 -3.32
CA VAL A 72 -16.61 -1.12 -2.93
C VAL A 72 -16.27 -1.11 -1.44
N CYS A 73 -15.12 -0.56 -1.07
CA CYS A 73 -14.66 -0.50 0.32
C CYS A 73 -14.91 0.88 0.93
N GLY A 74 -15.38 0.92 2.18
CA GLY A 74 -15.56 2.16 2.95
C GLY A 74 -17.03 2.57 3.10
N ALA A 75 -17.23 3.72 3.75
CA ALA A 75 -18.55 4.32 3.95
C ALA A 75 -18.43 5.85 3.91
N ILE A 76 -19.29 6.51 3.14
CA ILE A 76 -19.28 7.96 3.01
C ILE A 76 -19.97 8.58 4.23
N ARG A 77 -19.27 9.48 4.92
CA ARG A 77 -19.86 10.36 5.93
C ARG A 77 -19.89 11.77 5.37
N LEU A 78 -21.09 12.27 5.12
CA LEU A 78 -21.29 13.62 4.64
C LEU A 78 -20.92 14.61 5.76
N PRO A 79 -20.34 15.78 5.40
CA PRO A 79 -20.12 16.84 6.36
C PRO A 79 -21.46 17.30 6.97
N PRO A 80 -21.45 17.91 8.17
CA PRO A 80 -22.67 18.47 8.73
C PRO A 80 -23.29 19.47 7.76
N LEU A 81 -24.62 19.42 7.63
CA LEU A 81 -25.38 20.44 6.93
C LEU A 81 -25.11 21.77 7.65
N ARG A 82 -24.65 22.76 6.88
CA ARG A 82 -24.51 24.14 7.37
C ARG A 82 -25.86 24.77 7.58
#